data_AF-A0A7C4M3M5-F1
#
_entry.id   AF-A0A7C4M3M5-F1
#
_cell.length_a   1.000
_cell.length_b   1.000
_cell.length_c   1.000
_cell.angle_alpha   90.00
_cell.angle_beta   90.00
_cell.angle_gamma   90.00
#
_symmetry.space_group_name_H-M   'P 1'
#
loop_
_entity.id
_entity.type
_entity.pdbx_description
1 polymer ?
#
loop_
_entity_poly.entity_id
_entity_poly.type
_entity_poly.pdbx_seq_one_letter_code
_entity_poly.pdbx_strand_id
1 'polypeptide(L)'
;VILDKMAEKIPPGSDGLIFAPHMTIGERAPYWNPYLRSYLFGLTLYHRAAHIFRAFLEGVAYAVRDSVEAAKECGIPIKRAILVNGGAKSSLWRQIFADVVGLEFIYIEGAQGAPLGDALLAGVGTGTLKYEDINKWIKSHLTVKPIPSNKEIYEKYYSLYRKIREDLQDSFKLAFQIARE
;
A
#
# COMPACT_ATOMS: atom_id res chain seq x y z
N VAL A 1 15.07 -2.14 8.64
CA VAL A 1 15.02 -1.70 10.06
C VAL A 1 14.85 -2.93 10.97
N ILE A 2 15.10 -2.85 12.29
CA ILE A 2 14.93 -4.00 13.21
C ILE A 2 13.50 -4.59 13.11
N LEU A 3 12.49 -3.73 13.02
CA LEU A 3 11.09 -4.14 12.86
C LEU A 3 10.84 -4.95 11.57
N ASP A 4 11.47 -4.58 10.43
CA ASP A 4 11.38 -5.39 9.20
C ASP A 4 11.91 -6.81 9.43
N LYS A 5 13.10 -6.93 10.03
CA LYS A 5 13.73 -8.23 10.31
C LYS A 5 12.89 -9.10 11.25
N MET A 6 12.11 -8.49 12.13
CA MET A 6 11.18 -9.19 13.01
C MET A 6 9.94 -9.65 12.24
N ALA A 7 9.36 -8.80 11.39
CA ALA A 7 8.18 -9.11 10.59
C ALA A 7 8.47 -10.09 9.44
N GLU A 8 9.70 -10.15 8.91
CA GLU A 8 10.12 -11.14 7.92
C GLU A 8 9.92 -12.59 8.42
N LYS A 9 10.00 -12.80 9.73
CA LYS A 9 9.84 -14.12 10.37
C LYS A 9 8.39 -14.53 10.59
N ILE A 10 7.45 -13.61 10.45
CA ILE A 10 6.01 -13.88 10.57
C ILE A 10 5.51 -14.39 9.20
N PRO A 11 4.60 -15.37 9.11
CA PRO A 11 4.07 -15.79 7.82
C PRO A 11 3.19 -14.71 7.15
N PRO A 12 2.98 -14.79 5.82
CA PRO A 12 1.98 -13.98 5.12
C PRO A 12 0.61 -14.03 5.80
N GLY A 13 -0.03 -12.87 5.97
CA GLY A 13 -1.33 -12.75 6.62
C GLY A 13 -1.27 -12.63 8.15
N SER A 14 -0.07 -12.48 8.71
CA SER A 14 0.15 -12.08 10.10
C SER A 14 -0.60 -12.93 11.13
N ASP A 15 -0.71 -14.24 10.87
CA ASP A 15 -1.44 -15.23 11.67
C ASP A 15 -2.91 -14.87 11.97
N GLY A 16 -3.56 -14.18 11.03
CA GLY A 16 -4.98 -13.82 11.16
C GLY A 16 -5.22 -12.37 11.55
N LEU A 17 -4.17 -11.57 11.80
CA LEU A 17 -4.32 -10.14 12.04
C LEU A 17 -4.67 -9.40 10.75
N ILE A 18 -5.73 -8.60 10.81
CA ILE A 18 -6.09 -7.65 9.76
C ILE A 18 -6.02 -6.24 10.32
N PHE A 19 -5.27 -5.37 9.64
CA PHE A 19 -5.24 -3.95 9.94
C PHE A 19 -5.84 -3.15 8.78
N ALA A 20 -6.77 -2.24 9.10
CA ALA A 20 -7.24 -1.24 8.16
C ALA A 20 -6.58 0.11 8.45
N PRO A 21 -5.86 0.73 7.47
CA PRO A 21 -5.01 1.89 7.71
C PRO A 21 -5.74 3.24 7.66
N HIS A 22 -7.04 3.31 7.95
CA HIS A 22 -7.83 4.55 7.89
C HIS A 22 -7.65 5.43 9.14
N MET A 23 -6.41 5.79 9.46
CA MET A 23 -6.06 6.54 10.68
C MET A 23 -6.39 8.04 10.60
N THR A 24 -6.67 8.55 9.40
CA THR A 24 -7.09 9.93 9.16
C THR A 24 -8.61 10.12 9.35
N ILE A 25 -9.11 11.32 9.07
CA ILE A 25 -10.56 11.62 9.06
C ILE A 25 -11.21 10.93 7.85
N GLY A 26 -11.42 9.62 7.95
CA GLY A 26 -11.93 8.80 6.87
C GLY A 26 -10.86 8.36 5.89
N GLU A 27 -11.35 7.83 4.76
CA GLU A 27 -10.55 7.43 3.61
C GLU A 27 -10.99 8.22 2.38
N ARG A 28 -10.02 8.61 1.56
CA ARG A 28 -10.30 9.21 0.25
C ARG A 28 -10.44 8.10 -0.77
N ALA A 29 -9.53 7.97 -1.72
CA ALA A 29 -9.63 6.92 -2.73
C ALA A 29 -9.52 5.51 -2.09
N PRO A 30 -10.31 4.53 -2.56
CA PRO A 30 -11.34 4.65 -3.59
C PRO A 30 -12.74 5.04 -3.05
N TYR A 31 -12.95 5.05 -1.72
CA TYR A 31 -14.29 5.06 -1.12
C TYR A 31 -14.91 6.44 -0.84
N TRP A 32 -14.07 7.48 -0.70
CA TRP A 32 -14.44 8.84 -0.30
C TRP A 32 -15.38 8.88 0.91
N ASN A 33 -15.05 8.08 1.92
CA ASN A 33 -15.89 7.87 3.10
C ASN A 33 -15.27 8.55 4.33
N PRO A 34 -15.87 9.64 4.85
CA PRO A 34 -15.35 10.38 6.00
C PRO A 34 -15.50 9.62 7.34
N TYR A 35 -16.31 8.56 7.37
CA TYR A 35 -16.64 7.82 8.58
C TYR A 35 -15.67 6.68 8.86
N LEU A 36 -14.99 6.13 7.85
CA LEU A 36 -14.05 5.01 8.05
C LEU A 36 -12.98 5.34 9.08
N ARG A 37 -12.65 4.36 9.93
CA ARG A 37 -11.58 4.46 10.93
C ARG A 37 -10.70 3.23 10.88
N SER A 38 -9.47 3.39 11.35
CA SER A 38 -8.52 2.30 11.47
C SER A 38 -8.95 1.32 12.55
N TYR A 39 -8.66 0.04 12.33
CA TYR A 39 -8.88 -1.01 13.32
C TYR A 39 -7.84 -2.12 13.16
N LEU A 40 -7.60 -2.85 14.25
CA LEU A 40 -6.82 -4.08 14.26
C LEU A 40 -7.76 -5.23 14.68
N PHE A 41 -7.99 -6.16 13.77
CA PHE A 41 -8.88 -7.30 13.96
C PHE A 41 -8.09 -8.59 14.20
N GLY A 42 -8.62 -9.48 15.04
CA GLY A 42 -8.06 -10.81 15.29
C GLY A 42 -6.96 -10.90 16.35
N LEU A 43 -6.77 -9.85 17.17
CA LEU A 43 -5.71 -9.83 18.18
C LEU A 43 -5.93 -10.90 19.28
N THR A 44 -4.85 -11.61 19.63
CA THR A 44 -4.81 -12.63 20.68
C THR A 44 -3.47 -12.57 21.44
N LEU A 45 -3.38 -13.24 22.59
CA LEU A 45 -2.15 -13.33 23.40
C LEU A 45 -0.97 -14.04 22.70
N TYR A 46 -1.22 -14.77 21.60
CA TYR A 46 -0.18 -15.38 20.78
C TYR A 46 0.63 -14.33 20.00
N HIS A 47 -0.06 -13.26 19.58
CA HIS A 47 0.53 -12.24 18.72
C HIS A 47 1.56 -11.39 19.45
N ARG A 48 2.59 -11.00 18.71
CA ARG A 48 3.70 -10.17 19.19
C ARG A 48 3.78 -8.87 18.39
N ALA A 49 4.59 -7.93 18.85
CA ALA A 49 4.86 -6.68 18.12
C ALA A 49 5.25 -6.91 16.64
N ALA A 50 5.97 -8.00 16.34
CA ALA A 50 6.30 -8.39 14.97
C ALA A 50 5.07 -8.68 14.09
N HIS A 51 4.04 -9.34 14.64
CA HIS A 51 2.81 -9.66 13.92
C HIS A 51 2.02 -8.38 13.64
N ILE A 52 1.90 -7.51 14.65
CA ILE A 52 1.21 -6.23 14.51
C ILE A 52 1.91 -5.36 13.46
N PHE A 53 3.24 -5.28 13.51
CA PHE A 53 4.01 -4.54 12.51
C PHE A 53 3.82 -5.11 11.10
N ARG A 54 3.87 -6.44 10.93
CA ARG A 54 3.58 -7.05 9.63
C ARG A 54 2.15 -6.78 9.16
N ALA A 55 1.17 -6.87 10.05
CA ALA A 55 -0.23 -6.56 9.74
C ALA A 55 -0.39 -5.11 9.28
N PHE A 56 0.38 -4.16 9.83
CA PHE A 56 0.39 -2.78 9.36
C PHE A 56 0.93 -2.65 7.93
N LEU A 57 2.03 -3.35 7.62
CA LEU A 57 2.59 -3.37 6.27
C LEU A 57 1.60 -3.98 5.25
N GLU A 58 0.99 -5.11 5.62
CA GLU A 58 -0.01 -5.82 4.80
C GLU A 58 -1.29 -4.98 4.64
N GLY A 59 -1.76 -4.33 5.71
CA GLY A 59 -2.94 -3.45 5.70
C GLY A 59 -2.85 -2.31 4.71
N VAL A 60 -1.68 -1.65 4.62
CA VAL A 60 -1.45 -0.61 3.61
C VAL A 60 -1.41 -1.20 2.20
N ALA A 61 -0.85 -2.40 2.03
CA ALA A 61 -0.86 -3.08 0.73
C ALA A 61 -2.29 -3.47 0.30
N TYR A 62 -3.16 -3.88 1.23
CA TYR A 62 -4.58 -4.13 0.94
C TYR A 62 -5.31 -2.84 0.52
N ALA A 63 -5.07 -1.71 1.19
CA ALA A 63 -5.67 -0.44 0.81
C ALA A 63 -5.22 0.05 -0.59
N VAL A 64 -3.95 -0.18 -0.95
CA VAL A 64 -3.47 0.07 -2.32
C VAL A 64 -4.11 -0.89 -3.31
N ARG A 65 -4.32 -2.16 -2.93
CA ARG A 65 -5.05 -3.12 -3.75
C ARG A 65 -6.49 -2.68 -4.00
N ASP A 66 -7.20 -2.12 -3.02
CA ASP A 66 -8.54 -1.56 -3.22
C ASP A 66 -8.54 -0.51 -4.35
N SER A 67 -7.55 0.38 -4.36
CA SER A 67 -7.41 1.42 -5.40
C SER A 67 -7.09 0.83 -6.77
N VAL A 68 -6.29 -0.24 -6.81
CA VAL A 68 -5.95 -0.97 -8.03
C VAL A 68 -7.16 -1.71 -8.61
N GLU A 69 -7.96 -2.37 -7.76
CA GLU A 69 -9.18 -3.04 -8.20
C GLU A 69 -10.22 -2.02 -8.71
N ALA A 70 -10.39 -0.88 -8.02
CA ALA A 70 -11.25 0.20 -8.51
C ALA A 70 -10.82 0.72 -9.89
N ALA A 71 -9.51 0.88 -10.13
CA ALA A 71 -9.00 1.29 -11.45
C ALA A 71 -9.28 0.23 -12.53
N LYS A 72 -9.15 -1.06 -12.20
CA LYS A 72 -9.47 -2.17 -13.11
C LYS A 72 -10.96 -2.23 -13.43
N GLU A 73 -11.83 -2.02 -12.45
CA GLU A 73 -13.29 -1.94 -12.62
C GLU A 73 -13.69 -0.80 -13.56
N CYS A 74 -12.97 0.33 -13.54
CA CYS A 74 -13.12 1.41 -14.52
C CYS A 74 -12.49 1.13 -15.89
N GLY A 75 -11.91 -0.05 -16.12
CA GLY A 75 -11.25 -0.41 -17.38
C GLY A 75 -9.91 0.28 -17.63
N ILE A 76 -9.26 0.83 -16.60
CA ILE A 76 -7.97 1.51 -16.73
C ILE A 76 -6.84 0.47 -16.72
N PRO A 77 -6.06 0.34 -17.81
CA PRO A 77 -4.99 -0.64 -17.87
C PRO A 77 -3.78 -0.20 -17.04
N ILE A 78 -3.41 -1.00 -16.03
CA ILE A 78 -2.20 -0.76 -15.23
C ILE A 78 -0.98 -1.31 -15.98
N LYS A 79 -0.26 -0.42 -16.67
CA LYS A 79 0.92 -0.79 -17.48
C LYS A 79 2.20 -0.92 -16.66
N ARG A 80 2.32 -0.19 -15.56
CA ARG A 80 3.54 -0.11 -14.75
C ARG A 80 3.21 0.36 -13.34
N ALA A 81 3.79 -0.28 -12.34
CA ALA A 81 3.70 0.13 -10.94
C ALA A 81 5.10 0.49 -10.41
N ILE A 82 5.22 1.64 -9.75
CA ILE A 82 6.51 2.17 -9.28
C ILE A 82 6.40 2.49 -7.80
N LEU A 83 7.36 1.99 -7.01
CA LEU A 83 7.52 2.31 -5.59
C LEU A 83 8.62 3.36 -5.42
N VAL A 84 8.32 4.40 -4.67
CA VAL A 84 9.21 5.52 -4.36
C VAL A 84 9.10 5.91 -2.89
N ASN A 85 9.94 6.85 -2.44
CA ASN A 85 9.93 7.42 -1.09
C ASN A 85 10.31 6.44 0.05
N GLY A 86 10.08 6.87 1.30
CA GLY A 86 10.59 6.23 2.50
C GLY A 86 10.12 4.79 2.72
N GLY A 87 8.83 4.51 2.47
CA GLY A 87 8.27 3.16 2.64
C GLY A 87 8.91 2.13 1.71
N ALA A 88 9.21 2.53 0.48
CA ALA A 88 9.83 1.67 -0.52
C ALA A 88 11.28 1.27 -0.19
N LYS A 89 11.91 1.88 0.83
CA LYS A 89 13.24 1.46 1.30
C LYS A 89 13.22 0.06 1.93
N SER A 90 12.08 -0.37 2.50
CA SER A 90 11.94 -1.72 3.09
C SER A 90 11.82 -2.77 1.97
N SER A 91 12.76 -3.72 1.91
CA SER A 91 12.69 -4.87 1.00
C SER A 91 11.47 -5.75 1.28
N LEU A 92 11.20 -6.02 2.56
CA LEU A 92 10.01 -6.75 2.99
C LEU A 92 8.73 -6.09 2.47
N TRP A 93 8.59 -4.77 2.70
CA TRP A 93 7.35 -4.09 2.34
C TRP A 93 7.14 -4.03 0.83
N ARG A 94 8.22 -3.84 0.05
CA ARG A 94 8.16 -3.94 -1.42
C ARG A 94 7.65 -5.32 -1.87
N GLN A 95 8.11 -6.40 -1.25
CA GLN A 95 7.65 -7.74 -1.57
C GLN A 95 6.17 -7.94 -1.18
N ILE A 96 5.76 -7.46 0.00
CA ILE A 96 4.35 -7.49 0.43
C ILE A 96 3.45 -6.75 -0.59
N PHE A 97 3.85 -5.58 -1.08
CA PHE A 97 3.10 -4.88 -2.13
C PHE A 97 2.95 -5.73 -3.40
N ALA A 98 4.04 -6.32 -3.89
CA ALA A 98 3.99 -7.16 -5.08
C ALA A 98 3.07 -8.37 -4.88
N ASP A 99 3.20 -9.05 -3.75
CA ASP A 99 2.43 -10.27 -3.43
C ASP A 99 0.94 -9.97 -3.24
N VAL A 100 0.61 -8.91 -2.49
CA VAL A 100 -0.77 -8.54 -2.18
C VAL A 100 -1.48 -8.01 -3.42
N VAL A 101 -0.88 -7.05 -4.13
CA VAL A 101 -1.51 -6.40 -5.29
C VAL A 101 -1.47 -7.31 -6.53
N GLY A 102 -0.55 -8.27 -6.57
CA GLY A 102 -0.39 -9.22 -7.67
C GLY A 102 0.21 -8.59 -8.93
N LEU A 103 1.03 -7.53 -8.77
CA LEU A 103 1.69 -6.82 -9.86
C LEU A 103 3.21 -6.79 -9.68
N GLU A 104 3.93 -6.66 -10.78
CA GLU A 104 5.35 -6.34 -10.76
C GLU A 104 5.54 -4.87 -10.40
N PHE A 105 6.43 -4.59 -9.43
CA PHE A 105 6.79 -3.25 -9.01
C PHE A 105 8.23 -2.92 -9.35
N ILE A 106 8.45 -1.67 -9.76
CA ILE A 106 9.76 -1.09 -9.99
C ILE A 106 10.06 -0.15 -8.82
N TYR A 107 11.11 -0.42 -8.06
CA TYR A 107 11.60 0.48 -7.02
C TYR A 107 12.68 1.39 -7.59
N ILE A 108 12.53 2.71 -7.45
CA ILE A 108 13.55 3.68 -7.83
C ILE A 108 14.32 4.11 -6.59
N GLU A 109 15.57 3.67 -6.50
CA GLU A 109 16.43 4.01 -5.38
C GLU A 109 16.82 5.50 -5.42
N GLY A 110 16.78 6.17 -4.26
CA GLY A 110 17.16 7.58 -4.16
C GLY A 110 16.28 8.54 -4.97
N ALA A 111 15.03 8.15 -5.27
CA ALA A 111 14.09 9.01 -5.98
C ALA A 111 13.95 10.37 -5.28
N GLN A 112 14.32 11.44 -6.00
CA GLN A 112 14.27 12.83 -5.53
C GLN A 112 12.83 13.36 -5.39
N GLY A 113 11.84 12.66 -5.95
CA GLY A 113 10.43 13.02 -5.85
C GLY A 113 10.05 14.26 -6.66
N ALA A 114 9.10 15.04 -6.13
CA ALA A 114 8.51 16.19 -6.82
C ALA A 114 9.54 17.26 -7.27
N PRO A 115 10.54 17.67 -6.47
CA PRO A 115 11.51 18.69 -6.88
C PRO A 115 12.27 18.37 -8.17
N LEU A 116 12.60 17.09 -8.41
CA LEU A 116 13.23 16.67 -9.66
C LEU A 116 12.25 16.78 -10.83
N GLY A 117 10.98 16.42 -10.62
CA GLY A 117 9.92 16.60 -11.63
C GLY A 117 9.77 18.06 -12.03
N ASP A 118 9.75 18.97 -11.06
CA ASP A 118 9.63 20.42 -11.29
C ASP A 118 10.82 20.97 -12.08
N ALA A 119 12.06 20.57 -11.72
CA ALA A 119 13.26 20.98 -12.42
C ALA A 119 13.32 20.46 -13.86
N LEU A 120 12.90 19.20 -14.09
CA LEU A 120 12.84 18.61 -15.43
C LEU A 120 11.77 19.30 -16.28
N LEU A 121 10.60 19.58 -15.71
CA LEU A 121 9.52 20.29 -16.40
C LEU A 121 9.95 21.70 -16.80
N ALA A 122 10.60 22.44 -15.89
CA ALA A 122 11.16 23.75 -16.19
C ALA A 122 12.20 23.68 -17.31
N GLY A 123 13.14 22.72 -17.24
CA GLY A 123 14.16 22.53 -18.27
C GLY A 123 13.60 22.20 -19.65
N VAL A 124 12.50 21.42 -19.71
CA VAL A 124 11.78 21.18 -20.98
C VAL A 124 11.08 22.45 -21.46
N GLY A 125 10.42 23.19 -20.55
CA GLY A 125 9.73 24.44 -20.87
C GLY A 125 10.67 25.55 -21.38
N THR A 126 11.91 25.59 -20.90
CA THR A 126 12.94 26.55 -21.34
C THR A 126 13.76 26.08 -22.54
N GLY A 127 13.52 24.87 -23.04
CA GLY A 127 14.30 24.26 -24.13
C GLY A 127 15.72 23.83 -23.74
N THR A 128 16.06 23.87 -22.46
CA THR A 128 17.36 23.41 -21.92
C THR A 128 17.48 21.89 -21.94
N LEU A 129 16.34 21.19 -21.84
CA LEU A 129 16.23 19.74 -21.92
C LEU A 129 15.19 19.34 -22.96
N LYS A 130 15.35 18.17 -23.57
CA LYS A 130 14.27 17.52 -24.33
C LYS A 130 13.50 16.57 -23.43
N TYR A 131 12.24 16.30 -23.78
CA TYR A 131 11.41 15.35 -23.04
C TYR A 131 12.07 13.96 -22.97
N GLU A 132 12.73 13.51 -24.05
CA GLU A 132 13.43 12.22 -24.07
C GLU A 132 14.59 12.13 -23.06
N ASP A 133 15.17 13.28 -22.68
CA ASP A 133 16.30 13.33 -21.75
C ASP A 133 15.91 12.95 -20.32
N ILE A 134 14.62 13.03 -19.97
CA ILE A 134 14.09 12.72 -18.62
C ILE A 134 14.50 11.30 -18.18
N ASN A 135 14.44 10.32 -19.08
CA ASN A 135 14.78 8.93 -18.76
C ASN A 135 16.25 8.75 -18.33
N LYS A 136 17.15 9.65 -18.75
CA LYS A 136 18.57 9.59 -18.38
C LYS A 136 18.82 9.91 -16.90
N TRP A 137 17.84 10.54 -16.23
CA TRP A 137 17.93 10.95 -14.83
C TRP A 137 17.41 9.88 -13.86
N ILE A 138 16.74 8.83 -14.38
CA ILE A 138 16.21 7.72 -13.59
C ILE A 138 17.13 6.50 -13.81
N LYS A 139 18.19 6.40 -13.00
CA LYS A 139 19.31 5.47 -13.28
C LYS A 139 19.26 4.14 -12.54
N SER A 140 18.72 4.10 -11.32
CA SER A 140 18.69 2.88 -10.49
C SER A 140 17.25 2.41 -10.32
N HIS A 141 16.98 1.18 -10.76
CA HIS A 141 15.73 0.53 -10.43
C HIS A 141 15.91 -0.95 -10.09
N LEU A 142 15.13 -1.41 -9.11
CA LEU A 142 15.03 -2.81 -8.72
C LEU A 142 13.63 -3.30 -9.03
N THR A 143 13.53 -4.42 -9.72
CA THR A 143 12.24 -5.07 -10.00
C THR A 143 11.89 -6.05 -8.89
N VAL A 144 10.66 -5.98 -8.40
CA VAL A 144 10.10 -6.88 -7.39
C VAL A 144 8.87 -7.56 -7.99
N LYS A 145 8.93 -8.89 -8.10
CA LYS A 145 7.86 -9.71 -8.67
C LYS A 145 7.06 -10.39 -7.56
N PRO A 146 5.75 -10.62 -7.74
CA PRO A 146 4.96 -11.41 -6.80
C PRO A 146 5.53 -12.82 -6.65
N ILE A 147 5.59 -13.33 -5.43
CA ILE A 147 5.94 -14.72 -5.12
C ILE A 147 4.71 -15.60 -5.33
N PRO A 148 4.72 -16.56 -6.28
CA PRO A 148 3.53 -17.34 -6.62
C PRO A 148 2.90 -18.10 -5.45
N SER A 149 3.71 -18.60 -4.50
CA SER A 149 3.22 -19.33 -3.33
C SER A 149 2.40 -18.46 -2.36
N ASN A 150 2.58 -17.14 -2.40
CA ASN A 150 1.87 -16.21 -1.51
C ASN A 150 0.51 -15.77 -2.08
N LYS A 151 0.25 -16.06 -3.36
CA LYS A 151 -0.96 -15.58 -4.05
C LYS A 151 -2.23 -16.05 -3.35
N GLU A 152 -2.38 -17.36 -3.14
CA GLU A 152 -3.62 -17.93 -2.61
C GLU A 152 -3.91 -17.44 -1.18
N ILE A 153 -2.89 -17.31 -0.34
CA ILE A 153 -3.04 -16.84 1.03
C ILE A 153 -3.44 -15.36 1.07
N TYR A 154 -2.80 -14.49 0.27
CA TYR A 154 -3.16 -13.08 0.22
C TYR A 154 -4.53 -12.83 -0.44
N GLU A 155 -4.98 -13.67 -1.36
CA GLU A 155 -6.37 -13.61 -1.85
C GLU A 155 -7.37 -13.82 -0.72
N LYS A 156 -7.18 -14.88 0.09
CA LYS A 156 -8.05 -15.17 1.24
C LYS A 156 -8.09 -14.01 2.24
N TYR A 157 -6.92 -13.46 2.59
CA TYR A 157 -6.85 -12.35 3.54
C TYR A 157 -7.39 -11.04 2.97
N TYR A 158 -7.20 -10.77 1.67
CA TYR A 158 -7.79 -9.60 1.04
C TYR A 158 -9.32 -9.69 1.01
N SER A 159 -9.89 -10.86 0.69
CA SER A 159 -11.34 -11.08 0.79
C SER A 159 -11.86 -10.85 2.21
N LEU A 160 -11.14 -11.35 3.23
CA LEU A 160 -11.50 -11.11 4.63
C LEU A 160 -11.42 -9.64 5.01
N TYR A 161 -10.34 -8.94 4.62
CA TYR A 161 -10.16 -7.51 4.84
C TYR A 161 -11.32 -6.69 4.26
N ARG A 162 -11.73 -6.98 3.02
CA ARG A 162 -12.88 -6.33 2.38
C ARG A 162 -14.19 -6.59 3.14
N LYS A 163 -14.43 -7.85 3.51
CA LYS A 163 -15.62 -8.25 4.25
C LYS A 163 -15.73 -7.50 5.59
N ILE A 164 -14.65 -7.46 6.37
CA ILE A 164 -14.64 -6.78 7.68
C ILE A 164 -14.91 -5.28 7.51
N ARG A 165 -14.31 -4.64 6.49
CA ARG A 165 -14.56 -3.22 6.19
C ARG A 165 -16.04 -2.95 5.89
N GLU A 166 -16.67 -3.82 5.10
CA GLU A 166 -18.10 -3.73 4.76
C GLU A 166 -18.98 -3.93 6.00
N ASP A 167 -18.70 -4.95 6.81
CA ASP A 167 -19.44 -5.24 8.04
C ASP A 167 -19.39 -4.09 9.08
N LEU A 168 -18.28 -3.36 9.14
CA LEU A 168 -18.06 -2.30 10.14
C LEU A 168 -18.53 -0.91 9.69
N GLN A 169 -18.96 -0.73 8.44
CA GLN A 169 -19.24 0.59 7.86
C GLN A 169 -20.32 1.36 8.63
N ASP A 170 -21.43 0.71 8.98
CA ASP A 170 -22.53 1.34 9.72
C ASP A 170 -22.14 1.64 11.17
N SER A 171 -21.33 0.77 11.78
CA SER A 171 -20.82 0.98 13.13
C SER A 171 -19.93 2.22 13.21
N PHE A 172 -19.07 2.44 12.21
CA PHE A 172 -18.25 3.65 12.15
C PHE A 172 -19.06 4.93 11.93
N LYS A 173 -20.12 4.86 11.13
CA LYS A 173 -21.04 5.99 10.95
C LYS A 173 -21.77 6.34 12.25
N LEU A 174 -22.27 5.34 12.97
CA LEU A 174 -22.91 5.53 14.27
C LEU A 174 -21.93 6.10 15.29
N ALA A 175 -20.72 5.54 15.40
CA ALA A 175 -19.68 6.06 16.29
C ALA A 175 -19.33 7.52 16.00
N PHE A 176 -19.29 7.90 14.72
CA PHE A 176 -19.06 9.30 14.32
C PHE A 176 -20.20 10.23 14.74
N GLN A 177 -21.46 9.78 14.69
CA GLN A 177 -22.61 10.57 15.13
C GLN A 177 -22.58 10.77 16.65
N ILE A 178 -22.38 9.69 17.41
CA ILE A 178 -22.30 9.73 18.88
C ILE A 178 -21.19 10.68 19.36
N ALA A 179 -20.03 10.69 18.69
CA ALA A 179 -18.90 11.54 19.09
C ALA A 179 -19.12 13.05 18.88
N ARG A 180 -20.23 13.47 18.26
CA ARG A 180 -20.54 14.89 17.98
C ARG A 180 -21.79 15.40 18.71
N GLU A 181 -22.44 14.53 19.49
CA GLU A 181 -23.43 14.90 20.52
C GLU A 181 -22.72 15.38 21.78
#